data_AF-A0A8T5XDC3-F1
#
_entry.id   AF-A0A8T5XDC3-F1
#
_cell.length_a   1.000
_cell.length_b   1.000
_cell.length_c   1.000
_cell.angle_alpha   90.00
_cell.angle_beta   90.00
_cell.angle_gamma   90.00
#
_symmetry.space_group_name_H-M   'P 1'
#
loop_
_entity.id
_entity.type
_entity.pdbx_description
1 polymer ?
#
loop_
_entity_poly.entity_id
_entity_poly.type
_entity_poly.pdbx_seq_one_letter_code
_entity_poly.pdbx_strand_id
1 'polypeptide(L)' 'MAVKNNLKTIRMQEYLLNQSQFAKNILQIDYRQYNRYENGTVPKLDIALKICKKLNKPLEQVFYLSEED' A
#
# COMPACT_ATOMS: atom_id res chain seq x y z
N MET A 1 15.57 7.94 8.54
CA MET A 1 14.11 8.17 8.33
C MET A 1 13.72 7.78 6.93
N ALA A 2 13.04 6.65 6.78
CA ALA A 2 12.57 6.14 5.48
C ALA A 2 11.04 6.06 5.46
N VAL A 3 10.43 6.22 4.27
CA VAL A 3 8.99 6.00 4.10
C VAL A 3 8.73 4.48 4.06
N LYS A 4 8.00 3.98 5.06
CA LYS A 4 7.49 2.60 5.11
C LYS A 4 6.00 2.57 4.83
N ASN A 5 5.42 1.38 4.72
CA ASN A 5 4.00 1.21 4.41
C ASN A 5 3.37 0.05 5.18
N ASN A 6 2.05 0.12 5.37
CA ASN A 6 1.23 -0.91 6.02
C ASN A 6 0.46 -1.78 5.02
N LEU A 7 0.81 -1.78 3.72
CA LEU A 7 0.00 -2.44 2.68
C LEU A 7 -0.16 -3.93 2.94
N LYS A 8 0.89 -4.61 3.43
CA LYS A 8 0.86 -6.04 3.78
C LYS A 8 -0.12 -6.29 4.92
N THR A 9 -0.01 -5.50 6.00
CA THR A 9 -0.86 -5.60 7.18
C THR A 9 -2.32 -5.38 6.83
N ILE A 10 -2.61 -4.28 6.10
CA ILE A 10 -3.96 -3.96 5.63
C ILE A 10 -4.53 -5.10 4.78
N ARG A 11 -3.77 -5.58 3.78
CA ARG A 11 -4.22 -6.68 2.92
C ARG A 11 -4.51 -7.96 3.71
N MET A 12 -3.62 -8.34 4.62
CA MET A 12 -3.70 -9.61 5.36
C MET A 12 -4.73 -9.59 6.48
N GLN A 13 -4.99 -8.44 7.11
CA GLN A 13 -5.88 -8.35 8.28
C GLN A 13 -7.28 -7.88 7.91
N GLU A 14 -7.42 -6.94 6.98
CA GLU A 14 -8.73 -6.33 6.67
C GLU A 14 -9.43 -6.99 5.48
N TYR A 15 -8.66 -7.48 4.50
CA TYR A 15 -9.20 -8.01 3.25
C TYR A 15 -9.03 -9.53 3.10
N LEU A 16 -8.02 -10.12 3.74
CA LEU A 16 -7.71 -11.56 3.66
C LEU A 16 -7.51 -12.05 2.21
N LEU A 17 -6.93 -11.20 1.36
CA LEU A 17 -6.69 -11.48 -0.05
C LEU A 17 -5.22 -11.76 -0.33
N ASN A 18 -4.98 -12.57 -1.37
CA ASN A 18 -3.65 -12.63 -1.95
C ASN A 18 -3.30 -11.31 -2.67
N GLN A 19 -2.00 -11.10 -2.93
CA GLN A 19 -1.51 -9.86 -3.51
C GLN A 19 -2.16 -9.53 -4.87
N SER A 20 -2.39 -10.54 -5.73
CA SER A 20 -3.01 -10.37 -7.05
C SER A 20 -4.47 -9.93 -6.96
N GLN A 21 -5.25 -10.56 -6.09
CA GLN A 21 -6.65 -10.20 -5.84
C GLN A 21 -6.76 -8.80 -5.24
N PHE A 22 -5.90 -8.46 -4.29
CA PHE A 22 -5.89 -7.14 -3.66
C PHE A 22 -5.54 -6.04 -4.66
N ALA A 23 -4.49 -6.23 -5.45
CA ALA A 23 -4.08 -5.30 -6.49
C ALA A 23 -5.19 -5.06 -7.53
N LYS A 24 -5.81 -6.14 -8.03
CA LYS A 24 -6.84 -6.07 -9.08
C LYS A 24 -8.18 -5.54 -8.56
N ASN A 25 -8.67 -6.08 -7.45
CA ASN A 25 -10.06 -5.89 -7.02
C ASN A 25 -10.22 -4.68 -6.08
N ILE A 26 -9.22 -4.41 -5.25
CA ILE A 26 -9.30 -3.33 -4.23
C ILE A 26 -8.61 -2.07 -4.75
N LEU A 27 -7.31 -2.19 -5.10
CA LEU A 27 -6.51 -1.03 -5.49
C LEU A 27 -6.67 -0.64 -6.96
N GLN A 28 -7.10 -1.57 -7.82
CA GLN A 28 -7.21 -1.41 -9.27
C GLN A 28 -5.87 -0.95 -9.90
N ILE A 29 -4.78 -1.57 -9.47
CA ILE A 29 -3.42 -1.35 -10.00
C ILE A 29 -2.82 -2.66 -10.51
N ASP A 30 -1.73 -2.54 -11.27
CA ASP A 30 -0.97 -3.70 -11.73
C ASP A 30 -0.39 -4.49 -10.53
N TYR A 31 -0.44 -5.82 -10.61
CA TYR A 31 0.05 -6.71 -9.56
C TYR A 31 1.53 -6.51 -9.26
N ARG A 32 2.38 -6.33 -10.28
CA ARG A 32 3.83 -6.12 -10.08
C ARG A 32 4.08 -4.77 -9.44
N GLN A 33 3.30 -3.76 -9.81
CA GLN A 33 3.34 -2.45 -9.17
C GLN A 33 2.99 -2.56 -7.68
N TYR A 34 1.91 -3.26 -7.33
CA TYR A 34 1.54 -3.52 -5.94
C TYR A 34 2.62 -4.28 -5.16
N ASN A 35 3.15 -5.36 -5.74
CA ASN A 35 4.19 -6.18 -5.10
C ASN A 35 5.44 -5.34 -4.75
N ARG A 36 5.89 -4.46 -5.65
CA ARG A 36 6.99 -3.53 -5.35
C ARG A 36 6.67 -2.60 -4.19
N TYR A 37 5.45 -2.06 -4.14
CA TYR A 37 5.04 -1.15 -3.06
C TYR A 37 4.95 -1.87 -1.71
N GLU A 38 4.32 -3.05 -1.67
CA GLU A 38 4.27 -3.86 -0.44
C GLU A 38 5.69 -4.19 0.08
N ASN A 39 6.64 -4.42 -0.84
CA ASN A 39 8.04 -4.71 -0.52
C ASN A 39 8.92 -3.45 -0.31
N GLY A 40 8.33 -2.27 -0.10
CA GLY A 40 9.06 -1.08 0.36
C GLY A 40 9.44 -0.08 -0.73
N THR A 41 9.08 -0.30 -2.00
CA THR A 41 9.21 0.76 -3.00
C THR A 41 8.23 1.89 -2.69
N VAL A 42 8.75 3.10 -2.53
CA VAL A 42 7.91 4.28 -2.27
C VAL A 42 7.21 4.70 -3.57
N PRO A 43 5.86 4.70 -3.62
CA PRO A 43 5.14 5.20 -4.78
C PRO A 43 5.28 6.72 -4.92
N LYS A 44 5.03 7.24 -6.13
CA LYS A 44 4.80 8.69 -6.30
C LYS A 44 3.59 9.13 -5.45
N LEU A 45 3.61 10.39 -5.00
CA LEU A 45 2.57 10.92 -4.11
C LEU A 45 1.15 10.79 -4.69
N ASP A 46 0.97 11.00 -5.99
CA ASP A 46 -0.33 10.86 -6.65
C ASP A 46 -0.86 9.42 -6.60
N ILE A 47 0.03 8.43 -6.74
CA ILE A 47 -0.30 7.00 -6.61
C ILE A 47 -0.61 6.66 -5.15
N ALA A 48 0.20 7.16 -4.20
CA ALA A 48 -0.03 6.96 -2.77
C ALA A 48 -1.43 7.46 -2.36
N LEU A 49 -1.80 8.67 -2.78
CA LEU A 49 -3.11 9.27 -2.50
C LEU A 49 -4.27 8.47 -3.14
N LYS A 50 -4.09 7.96 -4.37
CA LYS A 50 -5.09 7.09 -5.01
C LYS A 50 -5.29 5.79 -4.22
N ILE A 51 -4.21 5.16 -3.76
CA ILE A 51 -4.26 3.97 -2.91
C ILE A 51 -5.03 4.28 -1.61
N CYS A 52 -4.68 5.37 -0.92
CA CYS A 52 -5.34 5.80 0.31
C CYS A 52 -6.85 6.01 0.12
N LYS A 53 -7.23 6.65 -1.00
CA LYS A 53 -8.65 6.83 -1.37
C LYS A 53 -9.37 5.49 -1.60
N LYS A 54 -8.73 4.50 -2.23
CA LYS A 54 -9.30 3.17 -2.43
C LYS A 54 -9.46 2.39 -1.12
N LEU A 55 -8.55 2.59 -0.18
CA LEU A 55 -8.59 1.97 1.15
C LEU A 55 -9.46 2.73 2.15
N ASN A 56 -9.94 3.93 1.79
CA ASN A 56 -10.63 4.85 2.68
C ASN A 56 -9.86 5.10 3.99
N LYS A 57 -8.55 5.34 3.87
CA LYS A 57 -7.63 5.60 4.99
C LYS A 57 -6.82 6.86 4.72
N PRO A 58 -6.43 7.60 5.77
CA PRO A 58 -5.50 8.73 5.62
C PRO A 58 -4.09 8.25 5.27
N LEU A 59 -3.27 9.15 4.73
CA LEU A 59 -1.98 8.82 4.13
C LEU A 59 -1.06 8.15 5.16
N GLU A 60 -0.94 8.72 6.34
CA GLU A 60 -0.09 8.28 7.44
C GLU A 60 -0.45 6.89 8.01
N GLN A 61 -1.68 6.42 7.80
CA GLN A 61 -2.05 5.05 8.17
C GLN A 61 -1.59 4.01 7.14
N VAL A 62 -1.35 4.44 5.89
CA VAL A 62 -0.93 3.57 4.78
C VAL A 62 0.55 3.68 4.50
N PHE A 63 1.10 4.90 4.47
CA PHE A 63 2.49 5.25 4.20
C PHE A 63 2.98 6.23 5.27
N TYR A 64 4.05 5.89 5.99
CA TYR A 64 4.50 6.63 7.18
C TYR A 64 6.02 6.76 7.21
N LEU A 65 6.51 7.78 7.93
CA LEU A 65 7.94 7.94 8.21
C LEU A 65 8.32 7.03 9.38
N SER A 66 9.29 6.15 9.15
CA SER A 66 9.90 5.32 10.19
C SER A 66 11.26 5.90 10.55
N GLU A 67 11.54 5.97 11.85
CA GLU A 67 12.85 6.38 12.37
C GLU A 67 13.91 5.29 12.25
N GLU A 68 13.48 4.04 12.05
CA GLU A 68 14.35 2.87 11.86
C GLU A 68 14.72 2.71 10.38
N ASP A 69 16.03 2.62 10.11
CA ASP A 69 16.60 2.41 8.76
C ASP A 69 16.26 1.02 8.18
#